data_AF-A0A7C8A6I2-F1
#
_entry.id   AF-A0A7C8A6I2-F1
#
_cell.length_a   1.000
_cell.length_b   1.000
_cell.length_c   1.000
_cell.angle_alpha   90.00
_cell.angle_beta   90.00
_cell.angle_gamma   90.00
#
_symmetry.space_group_name_H-M   'P 1'
#
loop_
_entity.id
_entity.type
_entity.pdbx_description
1 polymer ?
#
loop_
_entity_poly.entity_id
_entity_poly.type
_entity_poly.pdbx_seq_one_letter_code
_entity_poly.pdbx_strand_id
1 'polypeptide(L)'
;MNIIFFAIVLIAFLSAGWRQINWMPGDGVVSPMEGLSKAMVESASGSVELALGLVGVMTLFLGLMKVAEAGGMLTVLARLIRPLMVRLFPNVPPEHPAMGSMILNMSANALGLGNAATPFGIRAMQELDKLNSRHGTATDSMALFLAINTSNVTL
;
A
#
# COMPACT_ATOMS: atom_id res chain seq x y z
N MET A 1 -1.96 -1.52 -19.76
CA MET A 1 -2.34 -2.74 -19.01
C MET A 1 -1.10 -3.61 -18.90
N ASN A 2 -0.70 -3.99 -17.69
CA ASN A 2 0.50 -4.80 -17.49
C ASN A 2 0.33 -6.16 -18.20
N ILE A 3 1.38 -6.67 -18.86
CA ILE A 3 1.34 -7.96 -19.59
C ILE A 3 0.91 -9.09 -18.64
N ILE A 4 1.36 -9.02 -17.40
CA ILE A 4 1.01 -9.97 -16.34
C ILE A 4 -0.50 -10.01 -16.11
N PHE A 5 -1.15 -8.85 -16.02
CA PHE A 5 -2.60 -8.77 -15.79
C PHE A 5 -3.38 -9.37 -16.96
N PHE A 6 -2.97 -9.04 -18.19
CA PHE A 6 -3.58 -9.62 -19.38
C PHE A 6 -3.41 -11.15 -19.41
N ALA A 7 -2.21 -11.65 -19.08
CA ALA A 7 -1.94 -13.08 -19.02
C ALA A 7 -2.83 -13.80 -17.99
N ILE A 8 -3.02 -13.23 -16.80
CA ILE A 8 -3.90 -13.81 -15.76
C ILE A 8 -5.34 -13.92 -16.25
N VAL A 9 -5.88 -12.85 -16.86
CA VAL A 9 -7.25 -12.85 -17.40
C VAL A 9 -7.40 -13.86 -18.54
N LEU A 10 -6.41 -13.92 -19.45
CA LEU A 10 -6.40 -14.85 -20.56
C LEU A 10 -6.38 -16.30 -20.07
N ILE A 11 -5.51 -16.63 -19.11
CA ILE A 11 -5.41 -17.97 -18.52
C ILE A 11 -6.73 -18.35 -17.84
N ALA A 12 -7.33 -17.44 -17.06
CA ALA A 12 -8.61 -17.68 -16.40
C ALA A 12 -9.71 -18.01 -17.44
N PHE A 13 -9.84 -17.19 -18.49
CA PHE A 13 -10.81 -17.40 -19.55
C PHE A 13 -10.58 -18.72 -20.33
N LEU A 14 -9.33 -19.00 -20.72
CA LEU A 14 -8.99 -20.25 -21.42
C LEU A 14 -9.24 -21.48 -20.54
N SER A 15 -8.94 -21.41 -19.25
CA SER A 15 -9.19 -22.50 -18.31
C SER A 15 -10.69 -22.76 -18.09
N ALA A 16 -11.49 -21.70 -17.98
CA ALA A 16 -12.95 -21.80 -17.88
C ALA A 16 -13.56 -22.32 -19.19
N GLY A 17 -13.11 -21.83 -20.34
CA GLY A 17 -13.52 -22.30 -21.66
C GLY A 17 -13.18 -23.77 -21.90
N TRP A 18 -11.98 -24.21 -21.54
CA TRP A 18 -11.59 -25.62 -21.63
C TRP A 18 -12.46 -26.51 -20.73
N ARG A 19 -12.75 -26.07 -19.51
CA ARG A 19 -13.67 -26.77 -18.60
C ARG A 19 -15.09 -26.80 -19.15
N GLN A 20 -15.55 -25.72 -19.78
CA GLN A 20 -16.88 -25.61 -20.39
C GLN A 20 -17.08 -26.63 -21.52
N ILE A 21 -16.07 -26.84 -22.37
CA ILE A 21 -16.14 -27.81 -23.48
C ILE A 21 -16.27 -29.24 -22.95
N ASN A 22 -15.59 -29.56 -21.84
CA ASN A 22 -15.62 -30.87 -21.22
C ASN A 22 -16.72 -31.00 -20.14
N TRP A 23 -17.62 -30.02 -20.04
CA TRP A 23 -18.61 -29.96 -18.98
C TRP A 23 -19.88 -30.73 -19.36
N MET A 24 -20.33 -31.59 -18.44
CA MET A 24 -21.62 -32.27 -18.53
C MET A 24 -22.63 -31.55 -17.63
N PRO A 25 -23.81 -31.16 -18.13
CA PRO A 25 -24.85 -30.56 -17.31
C PRO A 25 -25.30 -31.53 -16.22
N GLY A 26 -25.17 -31.12 -14.96
CA GLY A 26 -25.69 -31.83 -13.80
C GLY A 26 -26.63 -30.91 -13.02
N ASP A 27 -27.68 -31.48 -12.45
CA ASP A 27 -28.69 -30.69 -11.72
C ASP A 27 -28.05 -29.91 -10.56
N GLY A 28 -28.25 -28.59 -10.53
CA GLY A 28 -27.70 -27.69 -9.51
C GLY A 28 -26.22 -27.31 -9.63
N VAL A 29 -25.53 -27.74 -10.70
CA VAL A 29 -24.10 -27.40 -10.91
C VAL A 29 -23.98 -26.20 -11.86
N VAL A 30 -23.34 -25.12 -11.40
CA VAL A 30 -23.10 -23.90 -12.19
C VAL A 30 -22.08 -24.18 -13.29
N SER A 31 -22.32 -23.66 -14.49
CA SER A 31 -21.39 -23.84 -15.60
C SER A 31 -20.05 -23.12 -15.34
N PRO A 32 -18.91 -23.66 -15.81
CA PRO A 32 -17.61 -23.01 -15.63
C PRO A 32 -17.55 -21.54 -16.08
N MET A 33 -18.18 -21.20 -17.20
CA MET A 33 -18.21 -19.81 -17.69
C MET A 33 -19.10 -18.89 -16.86
N GLU A 34 -20.23 -19.38 -16.38
CA GLU A 34 -21.11 -18.62 -15.47
C GLU A 34 -20.45 -18.42 -14.10
N GLY A 35 -19.78 -19.46 -13.57
CA GLY A 35 -19.00 -19.37 -12.34
C GLY A 35 -17.87 -18.33 -12.43
N LEU A 36 -17.16 -18.29 -13.57
CA LEU A 36 -16.17 -17.24 -13.85
C LEU A 36 -16.81 -15.86 -13.85
N SER A 37 -17.92 -15.67 -14.57
CA SER A 37 -18.62 -14.38 -14.63
C SER A 37 -19.08 -13.92 -13.26
N LYS A 38 -19.67 -14.81 -12.46
CA LYS A 38 -20.13 -14.49 -11.10
C LYS A 38 -18.96 -14.11 -10.19
N ALA A 39 -17.88 -14.88 -10.20
CA ALA A 39 -16.69 -14.58 -9.41
C ALA A 39 -16.04 -13.25 -9.79
N MET A 40 -16.04 -12.89 -11.08
CA MET A 40 -15.55 -11.58 -11.55
C MET A 40 -16.39 -10.42 -10.98
N VAL A 41 -17.72 -10.52 -11.05
CA VAL A 41 -18.63 -9.49 -10.52
C VAL A 41 -18.52 -9.39 -9.00
N GLU A 42 -18.46 -10.51 -8.30
CA GLU A 42 -18.33 -10.57 -6.83
C GLU A 42 -16.98 -9.99 -6.38
N SER A 43 -15.89 -10.32 -7.07
CA SER A 43 -14.56 -9.74 -6.79
C SER A 43 -14.53 -8.23 -7.03
N ALA A 44 -15.19 -7.75 -8.09
CA ALA A 44 -15.31 -6.32 -8.37
C ALA A 44 -16.10 -5.61 -7.27
N SER A 45 -17.23 -6.18 -6.85
CA SER A 45 -18.05 -5.65 -5.75
C SER A 45 -17.28 -5.59 -4.44
N GLY A 46 -16.62 -6.68 -4.05
CA GLY A 46 -15.80 -6.73 -2.84
C GLY A 46 -14.64 -5.73 -2.87
N SER A 47 -14.04 -5.50 -4.04
CA SER A 47 -13.01 -4.48 -4.20
C SER A 47 -13.55 -3.06 -3.98
N VAL A 48 -14.76 -2.77 -4.44
CA VAL A 48 -15.42 -1.46 -4.23
C VAL A 48 -15.77 -1.26 -2.76
N GLU A 49 -16.34 -2.28 -2.11
CA GLU A 49 -16.68 -2.22 -0.68
C GLU A 49 -15.44 -1.99 0.19
N LEU A 50 -14.35 -2.73 -0.10
CA LEU A 50 -13.06 -2.52 0.53
C LEU A 50 -12.54 -1.09 0.32
N ALA A 51 -12.56 -0.60 -0.93
CA ALA A 51 -12.08 0.74 -1.25
C ALA A 51 -12.88 1.83 -0.51
N LEU A 52 -14.21 1.71 -0.44
CA LEU A 52 -15.06 2.65 0.30
C LEU A 52 -14.76 2.64 1.81
N GLY A 53 -14.61 1.44 2.40
CA GLY A 53 -14.23 1.31 3.81
C GLY A 53 -12.88 1.95 4.12
N LEU A 54 -11.88 1.71 3.26
CA LEU A 54 -10.56 2.31 3.38
C LEU A 54 -10.61 3.84 3.24
N VAL A 55 -11.35 4.38 2.27
CA VAL A 55 -11.47 5.83 2.05
C VAL A 55 -12.01 6.53 3.31
N GLY A 56 -13.03 5.98 3.95
CA GLY A 56 -13.61 6.58 5.17
C GLY A 56 -12.60 6.66 6.31
N VAL A 57 -11.94 5.54 6.61
CA VAL A 57 -10.94 5.46 7.68
C VAL A 57 -9.72 6.34 7.36
N MET A 58 -9.21 6.28 6.14
CA MET A 58 -8.06 7.09 5.71
C MET A 58 -8.38 8.58 5.78
N THR A 59 -9.57 9.01 5.36
CA THR A 59 -9.96 10.43 5.41
C THR A 59 -9.98 10.95 6.84
N LEU A 60 -10.53 10.17 7.78
CA LEU A 60 -10.55 10.53 9.21
C LEU A 60 -9.13 10.68 9.76
N PHE A 61 -8.28 9.68 9.56
CA PHE A 61 -6.93 9.68 10.13
C PHE A 61 -6.01 10.70 9.46
N LEU A 62 -6.04 10.82 8.13
CA LEU A 62 -5.27 11.83 7.41
C LEU A 62 -5.73 13.24 7.81
N GLY A 63 -7.03 13.45 8.02
CA GLY A 63 -7.59 14.70 8.52
C GLY A 63 -7.09 15.05 9.92
N LEU A 64 -7.16 14.10 10.87
CA LEU A 64 -6.62 14.29 12.22
C LEU A 64 -5.11 14.58 12.21
N MET A 65 -4.36 13.84 11.39
CA MET A 65 -2.92 14.06 11.25
C MET A 65 -2.59 15.42 10.63
N LYS A 66 -3.42 15.92 9.70
CA LYS A 66 -3.28 17.28 9.16
C LYS A 66 -3.49 18.35 10.22
N VAL A 67 -4.42 18.14 11.16
CA VAL A 67 -4.62 19.02 12.31
C VAL A 67 -3.41 18.97 13.25
N ALA A 68 -2.88 17.77 13.55
CA ALA A 68 -1.67 17.62 14.38
C ALA A 68 -0.41 18.23 13.73
N GLU A 69 -0.29 18.13 12.40
CA GLU A 69 0.74 18.78 11.59
C GLU A 69 0.64 20.31 11.69
N ALA A 70 -0.57 20.86 11.48
CA ALA A 70 -0.83 22.30 11.61
C ALA A 70 -0.59 22.81 13.05
N GLY A 71 -0.85 21.97 14.05
CA GLY A 71 -0.56 22.26 15.47
C GLY A 71 0.93 22.15 15.85
N GLY A 72 1.82 21.81 14.93
CA GLY A 72 3.26 21.74 15.17
C GLY A 72 3.73 20.51 15.96
N MET A 73 2.83 19.61 16.35
CA MET A 73 3.16 18.36 17.06
C MET A 73 4.13 17.51 16.26
N LEU A 74 3.98 17.52 14.94
CA LEU A 74 4.84 16.81 14.02
C LEU A 74 6.28 17.36 14.00
N THR A 75 6.44 18.67 14.11
CA THR A 75 7.76 19.32 14.18
C THR A 75 8.48 18.95 15.47
N VAL A 76 7.76 18.80 16.58
CA VAL A 76 8.32 18.38 17.87
C VAL A 76 8.77 16.91 17.81
N LEU A 77 7.92 16.01 17.31
CA LEU A 77 8.26 14.60 17.11
C LEU A 77 9.44 14.44 16.14
N ALA A 78 9.43 15.21 15.05
CA ALA A 78 10.50 15.20 14.08
C ALA A 78 11.83 15.59 14.73
N ARG A 79 11.87 16.65 15.54
CA ARG A 79 13.10 17.07 16.26
C ARG A 79 13.59 16.01 17.25
N LEU A 80 12.68 15.32 17.93
CA LEU A 80 13.02 14.30 18.92
C LEU A 80 13.61 13.04 18.26
N ILE A 81 13.06 12.64 17.11
CA ILE A 81 13.46 11.43 16.37
C ILE A 81 14.59 11.71 15.35
N ARG A 82 14.83 12.98 14.98
CA ARG A 82 15.87 13.43 14.03
C ARG A 82 17.25 12.78 14.24
N PRO A 83 17.85 12.72 15.45
CA PRO A 83 19.18 12.14 15.61
C PRO A 83 19.25 10.65 15.23
N LEU A 84 18.18 9.90 15.49
CA LEU A 84 18.08 8.50 15.07
C LEU A 84 17.91 8.39 13.56
N MET A 85 17.04 9.20 12.97
CA MET A 85 16.73 9.16 11.54
C MET A 85 17.93 9.56 10.68
N VAL A 86 18.69 10.59 11.05
CA VAL A 86 19.90 10.99 10.32
C VAL A 86 20.97 9.90 10.38
N ARG A 87 21.00 9.12 11.46
CA ARG A 87 21.92 7.99 11.59
C ARG A 87 21.49 6.78 10.77
N LEU A 88 20.18 6.49 10.70
CA LEU A 88 19.63 5.38 9.92
C LEU A 88 19.59 5.68 8.41
N PHE A 89 19.32 6.93 8.04
CA PHE A 89 19.17 7.39 6.66
C PHE A 89 20.21 8.46 6.31
N PRO A 90 21.53 8.14 6.31
CA PRO A 90 22.59 9.12 6.06
C PRO A 90 22.54 9.73 4.66
N ASN A 91 21.95 9.02 3.69
CA ASN A 91 21.81 9.46 2.30
C ASN A 91 20.61 10.40 2.07
N VAL A 92 19.78 10.65 3.10
CA VAL A 92 18.61 11.51 3.00
C VAL A 92 18.91 12.85 3.71
N PRO A 93 18.81 14.00 3.02
CA PRO A 93 19.05 15.29 3.67
C PRO A 93 18.10 15.52 4.85
N PRO A 94 18.58 16.03 6.01
CA PRO A 94 17.77 16.16 7.22
C PRO A 94 16.51 17.03 7.08
N GLU A 95 16.53 18.00 6.17
CA GLU A 95 15.41 18.92 5.90
C GLU A 95 14.56 18.46 4.70
N HIS A 96 14.82 17.27 4.14
CA HIS A 96 14.07 16.76 2.99
C HIS A 96 12.66 16.27 3.42
N PRO A 97 11.60 16.50 2.62
CA PRO A 97 10.24 16.02 2.91
C PRO A 97 10.11 14.50 3.15
N ALA A 98 11.06 13.71 2.63
CA ALA A 98 11.16 12.27 2.90
C ALA A 98 11.29 11.97 4.40
N MET A 99 12.06 12.78 5.15
CA MET A 99 12.27 12.57 6.59
C MET A 99 10.95 12.71 7.36
N GLY A 100 10.17 13.75 7.07
CA GLY A 100 8.87 13.96 7.70
C GLY A 100 7.88 12.82 7.39
N SER A 101 7.84 12.37 6.14
CA SER A 101 6.94 11.28 5.72
C SER A 101 7.31 9.93 6.34
N MET A 102 8.60 9.63 6.48
CA MET A 102 9.07 8.41 7.17
C MET A 102 8.73 8.44 8.67
N ILE A 103 8.96 9.58 9.33
CA ILE A 103 8.64 9.74 10.76
C ILE A 103 7.14 9.61 11.00
N LEU A 104 6.32 10.17 10.11
CA LEU A 104 4.86 10.02 10.12
C LEU A 104 4.42 8.57 10.01
N ASN A 105 4.96 7.83 9.03
CA ASN A 105 4.65 6.42 8.83
C ASN A 105 5.04 5.58 10.06
N MET A 106 6.26 5.76 10.59
CA MET A 106 6.72 5.03 11.77
C MET A 106 5.89 5.38 13.01
N SER A 107 5.51 6.64 13.18
CA SER A 107 4.68 7.10 14.29
C SER A 107 3.24 6.55 14.17
N ALA A 108 2.66 6.53 12.97
CA ALA A 108 1.36 5.93 12.72
C ALA A 108 1.36 4.41 13.00
N ASN A 109 2.42 3.70 12.60
CA ASN A 109 2.61 2.29 12.95
C ASN A 109 2.71 2.10 14.48
N ALA A 110 3.58 2.86 15.16
CA ALA A 110 3.79 2.75 16.60
C ALA A 110 2.53 3.07 17.45
N LEU A 111 1.67 3.97 16.96
CA LEU A 111 0.40 4.34 17.61
C LEU A 111 -0.76 3.39 17.28
N GLY A 112 -0.52 2.28 16.56
CA GLY A 112 -1.56 1.34 16.15
C GLY A 112 -2.50 1.88 15.07
N LEU A 113 -2.13 3.00 14.42
CA LEU A 113 -2.90 3.64 13.36
C LEU A 113 -2.55 3.04 11.99
N GLY A 114 -2.54 1.70 11.89
CA GLY A 114 -2.05 0.96 10.71
C GLY A 114 -2.73 1.36 9.40
N ASN A 115 -4.02 1.72 9.44
CA ASN A 115 -4.77 2.20 8.28
C ASN A 115 -4.27 3.56 7.74
N ALA A 116 -3.63 4.37 8.60
CA ALA A 116 -3.02 5.64 8.24
C ALA A 116 -1.53 5.49 7.90
N ALA A 117 -0.86 4.44 8.36
CA ALA A 117 0.56 4.23 8.13
C ALA A 117 0.88 4.01 6.64
N THR A 118 0.06 3.24 5.93
CA THR A 118 0.24 2.91 4.50
C THR A 118 0.32 4.15 3.59
N PRO A 119 -0.60 5.14 3.63
CA PRO A 119 -0.48 6.33 2.79
C PRO A 119 0.75 7.18 3.12
N PHE A 120 1.17 7.26 4.39
CA PHE A 120 2.43 7.92 4.74
C PHE A 120 3.64 7.15 4.23
N GLY A 121 3.58 5.82 4.26
CA GLY A 121 4.63 4.95 3.71
C GLY A 121 4.78 5.12 2.20
N ILE A 122 3.67 5.15 1.46
CA ILE A 122 3.68 5.42 0.01
C ILE A 122 4.27 6.80 -0.26
N ARG A 123 3.85 7.83 0.49
CA ARG A 123 4.39 9.18 0.34
C ARG A 123 5.90 9.23 0.66
N ALA A 124 6.35 8.54 1.70
CA ALA A 124 7.77 8.42 2.03
C ALA A 124 8.56 7.77 0.89
N MET A 125 8.06 6.67 0.31
CA MET A 125 8.69 6.01 -0.83
C MET A 125 8.76 6.91 -2.08
N GLN A 126 7.71 7.69 -2.35
CA GLN A 126 7.70 8.68 -3.44
C GLN A 126 8.73 9.78 -3.21
N GLU A 127 8.86 10.31 -1.99
CA GLU A 127 9.86 11.32 -1.67
C GLU A 127 11.29 10.76 -1.67
N LEU A 128 11.49 9.50 -1.27
CA LEU A 128 12.79 8.82 -1.38
C LEU A 128 13.16 8.58 -2.85
N ASP A 129 12.20 8.27 -3.72
CA ASP A 129 12.47 8.08 -5.15
C ASP A 129 12.83 9.39 -5.87
N LYS A 130 12.43 10.56 -5.36
CA LYS A 130 12.91 11.85 -5.89
C LYS A 130 14.41 12.06 -5.66
N LEU A 131 14.98 11.43 -4.63
CA LEU A 131 16.41 11.44 -4.35
C LEU A 131 17.15 10.32 -5.09
N ASN A 132 16.42 9.44 -5.77
CA ASN A 132 16.97 8.31 -6.48
C ASN A 132 17.53 8.75 -7.85
N SER A 133 18.82 8.48 -8.07
CA SER A 133 19.46 8.74 -9.36
C SER A 133 19.09 7.70 -10.44
N ARG A 134 18.49 6.56 -10.05
CA ARG A 134 18.08 5.47 -10.94
C ARG A 134 16.64 5.02 -10.65
N HIS A 135 15.68 5.74 -11.22
CA HIS A 135 14.26 5.38 -11.13
C HIS A 135 14.01 3.93 -11.57
N GLY A 136 13.15 3.25 -10.81
CA GLY A 136 12.83 1.83 -11.01
C GLY A 136 13.78 0.85 -10.31
N THR A 137 14.89 1.32 -9.73
CA THR A 137 15.76 0.53 -8.83
C THR A 137 15.68 1.08 -7.42
N ALA A 138 15.38 0.24 -6.43
CA ALA A 138 15.30 0.68 -5.04
C ALA A 138 16.68 1.11 -4.50
N THR A 139 16.73 2.25 -3.81
CA THR A 139 17.94 2.70 -3.09
C THR A 139 18.04 2.03 -1.73
N ASP A 140 19.23 2.08 -1.11
CA ASP A 140 19.45 1.56 0.24
C ASP A 140 18.48 2.16 1.27
N SER A 141 18.15 3.45 1.13
CA SER A 141 17.17 4.13 1.98
C SER A 141 15.75 3.59 1.80
N MET A 142 15.35 3.29 0.56
CA MET A 142 14.04 2.67 0.27
C MET A 142 13.98 1.24 0.82
N ALA A 143 15.05 0.46 0.63
CA ALA A 143 15.15 -0.91 1.14
C ALA A 143 15.13 -0.95 2.67
N LEU A 144 15.89 -0.07 3.33
CA LEU A 144 15.91 0.05 4.80
C LEU A 144 14.54 0.48 5.34
N PHE A 145 13.90 1.48 4.73
CA PHE A 145 12.58 1.93 5.17
C PHE A 145 11.52 0.83 5.05
N LEU A 146 11.58 0.05 3.96
CA LEU A 146 10.73 -1.13 3.80
C LEU A 146 11.04 -2.18 4.88
N ALA A 147 12.32 -2.49 5.12
CA ALA A 147 12.72 -3.44 6.15
C ALA A 147 12.22 -3.04 7.55
N ILE A 148 12.26 -1.75 7.90
CA ILE A 148 11.74 -1.22 9.18
C ILE A 148 10.22 -1.42 9.27
N ASN A 149 9.48 -1.15 8.19
CA ASN A 149 8.03 -1.38 8.15
C ASN A 149 7.68 -2.87 8.23
N THR A 150 8.46 -3.73 7.60
CA THR A 150 8.24 -5.19 7.60
C THR A 150 8.67 -5.85 8.92
N SER A 151 9.74 -5.37 9.56
CA SER A 151 10.17 -5.87 10.87
C SER A 151 9.20 -5.51 12.00
N ASN A 152 8.12 -4.79 11.67
CA ASN A 152 7.01 -4.49 12.55
C ASN A 152 7.53 -3.89 13.87
N VAL A 153 8.16 -2.71 13.79
CA VAL A 153 8.37 -1.87 14.97
C VAL A 153 6.99 -1.36 15.41
N THR A 154 6.24 -2.26 16.02
CA THR A 154 4.93 -2.07 16.64
C THR A 154 5.00 -2.69 18.04
N LEU A 155 4.29 -2.06 18.97
CA LEU A 155 4.02 -2.62 20.30
C LEU A 155 2.87 -3.61 20.20
#